data_AF-A0A0B3VLH9-F1
#
_entry.id   AF-A0A0B3VLH9-F1
#
_cell.length_a   1.000
_cell.length_b   1.000
_cell.length_c   1.000
_cell.angle_alpha   90.00
_cell.angle_beta   90.00
_cell.angle_gamma   90.00
#
_symmetry.space_group_name_H-M   'P 1'
#
loop_
_entity.id
_entity.type
_entity.pdbx_description
1 polymer ?
#
loop_
_entity_poly.entity_id
_entity_poly.type
_entity_poly.pdbx_seq_one_letter_code
_entity_poly.pdbx_strand_id
1 'polypeptide(L)' 'MNSLVDFRNSKDLTQKQMAKKLGTTLSFYSKIEVGKRNPSYNFLARFKSTFEDVNIDKLFFEVESHEKCNE' A
#
# COMPACT_ATOMS: atom_id res chain seq x y z
N MET A 1 -3.92 5.48 12.59
CA MET A 1 -4.99 5.17 11.60
C MET A 1 -4.54 5.64 10.23
N ASN A 2 -3.64 4.92 9.56
CA ASN A 2 -3.30 5.15 8.15
C ASN A 2 -2.92 3.79 7.53
N SER A 3 -3.84 2.83 7.51
CA SER A 3 -3.59 1.54 6.86
C SER A 3 -4.07 1.55 5.40
N LEU A 4 -3.48 0.70 4.56
CA LEU A 4 -3.98 0.41 3.21
C LEU A 4 -5.46 -0.02 3.20
N VAL A 5 -5.90 -0.68 4.27
CA VAL A 5 -7.29 -1.10 4.48
C VAL A 5 -8.20 0.13 4.53
N ASP A 6 -7.83 1.14 5.34
CA ASP A 6 -8.62 2.36 5.53
C ASP A 6 -8.69 3.15 4.22
N PHE A 7 -7.55 3.27 3.51
CA PHE A 7 -7.51 3.92 2.21
C PHE A 7 -8.44 3.20 1.20
N ARG A 8 -8.36 1.87 1.13
CA ARG A 8 -9.20 1.09 0.23
C ARG A 8 -10.70 1.23 0.58
N ASN A 9 -11.03 1.19 1.87
CA ASN A 9 -12.40 1.36 2.35
C ASN A 9 -12.93 2.77 2.06
N SER A 10 -12.10 3.81 2.15
CA SER A 10 -12.49 5.19 1.78
C SER A 10 -12.84 5.37 0.30
N LYS A 11 -12.48 4.40 -0.54
CA LYS A 11 -12.81 4.35 -1.96
C LYS A 11 -13.96 3.38 -2.25
N ASP A 12 -14.56 2.77 -1.22
CA ASP A 12 -15.61 1.74 -1.33
C ASP A 12 -15.20 0.55 -2.22
N LEU A 13 -13.92 0.18 -2.17
CA LEU A 13 -13.38 -0.91 -2.99
C LEU A 13 -13.16 -2.19 -2.17
N THR A 14 -13.48 -3.33 -2.75
CA THR A 14 -12.99 -4.63 -2.28
C THR A 14 -11.50 -4.81 -2.62
N GLN A 15 -10.81 -5.70 -1.92
CA GLN A 15 -9.40 -6.03 -2.24
C GLN A 15 -9.22 -6.47 -3.70
N LYS A 16 -10.22 -7.17 -4.27
CA LYS A 16 -10.20 -7.64 -5.66
C LYS A 16 -10.34 -6.48 -6.66
N GLN A 17 -11.24 -5.54 -6.41
CA GLN A 17 -11.40 -4.35 -7.25
C GLN A 17 -10.16 -3.46 -7.18
N MET A 18 -9.62 -3.28 -5.97
CA MET A 18 -8.39 -2.52 -5.76
C MET A 18 -7.21 -3.13 -6.50
N ALA A 19 -7.02 -4.45 -6.39
CA ALA A 19 -5.98 -5.17 -7.13
C ALA A 19 -6.16 -5.03 -8.66
N LYS A 20 -7.39 -5.12 -9.16
CA LYS A 20 -7.70 -4.93 -10.59
C LYS A 20 -7.35 -3.52 -11.08
N LYS A 21 -7.71 -2.48 -10.30
CA LYS A 21 -7.35 -1.08 -10.59
C LYS A 21 -5.83 -0.90 -10.54
N LEU A 22 -5.22 -1.56 -9.56
CA LEU A 22 -3.81 -1.87 -9.36
C LEU A 22 -3.08 -2.48 -10.56
N GLY A 23 -3.83 -3.15 -11.44
CA GLY A 23 -3.35 -4.18 -12.37
C GLY A 23 -2.44 -5.22 -11.73
N THR A 24 -2.72 -5.60 -10.49
CA THR A 24 -2.01 -6.64 -9.74
C THR A 24 -2.95 -7.78 -9.36
N THR A 25 -2.41 -8.85 -8.79
CA THR A 25 -3.22 -9.98 -8.32
C THR A 25 -3.79 -9.70 -6.94
N LEU A 26 -4.97 -10.27 -6.65
CA LEU A 26 -5.59 -10.19 -5.32
C LEU A 26 -4.64 -10.70 -4.22
N SER A 27 -3.98 -11.84 -4.46
CA SER A 27 -3.06 -12.42 -3.48
C SER A 27 -1.88 -11.49 -3.17
N PHE A 28 -1.33 -10.82 -4.18
CA PHE A 28 -0.24 -9.88 -3.98
C PHE A 28 -0.70 -8.65 -3.21
N TYR A 29 -1.80 -8.04 -3.62
CA TYR A 29 -2.37 -6.87 -2.95
C TYR A 29 -2.73 -7.18 -1.48
N SER A 30 -3.39 -8.31 -1.23
CA SER A 30 -3.76 -8.76 0.12
C SER A 30 -2.55 -8.91 1.03
N LYS A 31 -1.44 -9.50 0.53
CA LYS A 31 -0.19 -9.64 1.29
C LYS A 31 0.45 -8.31 1.66
N ILE A 32 0.34 -7.30 0.79
CA ILE A 32 0.81 -5.93 1.08
C ILE A 32 -0.11 -5.29 2.14
N GLU A 33 -1.42 -5.39 1.96
CA GLU A 33 -2.40 -4.80 2.88
C GLU A 33 -2.27 -5.33 4.33
N VAL A 34 -1.90 -6.60 4.50
CA VAL A 34 -1.64 -7.21 5.82
C VAL A 34 -0.18 -7.13 6.28
N GLY A 35 0.70 -6.43 5.55
CA GLY A 35 2.12 -6.28 5.91
C GLY A 35 3.01 -7.53 5.74
N LYS A 36 2.49 -8.60 5.13
CA LYS A 36 3.26 -9.84 4.86
C LYS A 36 4.25 -9.71 3.71
N ARG A 37 4.14 -8.65 2.90
CA ARG A 37 5.05 -8.33 1.79
C ARG A 37 5.21 -6.82 1.68
N ASN A 38 6.44 -6.40 1.44
CA ASN A 38 6.73 -5.01 1.07
C ASN A 38 6.26 -4.73 -0.36
N PRO A 39 5.69 -3.54 -0.62
CA PRO A 39 5.36 -3.09 -1.96
C PRO A 39 6.64 -2.94 -2.79
N SER A 40 6.58 -3.32 -4.07
CA SER A 40 7.67 -3.04 -5.01
C SER A 40 7.59 -1.60 -5.51
N TYR A 41 8.71 -1.07 -6.03
CA TYR A 41 8.72 0.24 -6.69
C TYR A 41 7.63 0.36 -7.76
N ASN A 42 7.49 -0.67 -8.61
CA ASN A 42 6.43 -0.69 -9.64
C ASN A 42 5.03 -0.64 -9.04
N PHE A 43 4.79 -1.29 -7.90
CA PHE A 43 3.51 -1.20 -7.22
C PHE A 43 3.26 0.22 -6.71
N LEU A 44 4.24 0.86 -6.06
CA LEU A 44 4.14 2.23 -5.58
C LEU A 44 3.92 3.24 -6.72
N ALA A 45 4.66 3.10 -7.82
CA ALA A 45 4.53 3.95 -9.01
C ALA A 45 3.12 3.86 -9.61
N ARG A 46 2.58 2.64 -9.73
CA ARG A 46 1.20 2.43 -10.21
C ARG A 46 0.16 2.91 -9.21
N PHE A 47 0.45 2.80 -7.92
CA PHE A 47 -0.42 3.33 -6.88
C PHE A 47 -0.54 4.84 -6.99
N LYS A 48 0.60 5.55 -7.07
CA LYS A 48 0.66 6.99 -7.27
C LYS A 48 0.00 7.43 -8.57
N SER A 49 0.17 6.68 -9.67
CA SER A 49 -0.47 7.00 -10.95
C SER A 49 -1.98 6.73 -10.97
N THR A 50 -2.49 5.84 -10.11
CA THR A 50 -3.93 5.48 -10.04
C THR A 50 -4.71 6.38 -9.09
N PHE A 51 -4.02 6.96 -8.10
CA PHE A 51 -4.61 7.79 -7.06
C PHE A 51 -3.75 9.04 -6.89
N GLU A 52 -4.15 10.14 -7.53
CA GLU A 52 -3.37 11.39 -7.52
C GLU A 52 -3.33 12.05 -6.13
N ASP A 53 -4.40 11.88 -5.34
CA ASP A 53 -4.52 12.47 -4.00
C ASP A 53 -3.87 11.65 -2.88
N VAL A 54 -3.13 10.58 -3.20
CA VAL A 54 -2.52 9.74 -2.18
C VAL A 54 -1.12 10.21 -1.80
N ASN A 55 -0.91 10.39 -0.50
CA ASN A 55 0.44 10.52 0.05
C ASN A 55 1.01 9.12 0.29
N ILE A 56 1.83 8.63 -0.64
CA ILE A 56 2.49 7.32 -0.59
C ILE A 56 3.42 7.21 0.63
N ASP A 57 4.13 8.30 0.95
CA ASP A 57 5.06 8.34 2.09
C ASP A 57 4.30 8.08 3.39
N LYS A 58 3.16 8.77 3.53
CA LYS A 58 2.24 8.58 4.66
C LYS A 58 1.65 7.17 4.73
N LEU A 59 1.29 6.60 3.58
CA LEU A 59 0.56 5.33 3.52
C LEU A 59 1.46 4.10 3.74
N PHE A 60 2.74 4.18 3.35
CA PHE A 60 3.64 3.03 3.34
C PHE A 60 4.88 3.20 4.24
N PHE A 61 5.18 4.41 4.72
CA PHE A 61 6.42 4.69 5.47
C PHE A 61 6.18 5.35 6.84
N GLU A 62 4.93 5.48 7.30
CA GLU A 62 4.62 5.80 8.70
C GLU A 62 4.80 4.57 9.62
N VAL A 63 6.03 4.10 9.82
CA VAL A 63 6.45 3.51 11.10
C VAL A 63 7.88 3.92 11.40
N GLU A 64 8.06 4.30 12.67
CA GLU A 64 9.14 5.02 13.31
C GLU A 64 10.56 4.50 13.06
N SER A 65 11.49 5.46 13.14
CA SER A 65 12.92 5.31 13.43
C SER A 65 13.45 3.90 13.26
N HIS A 66 14.14 3.68 12.14
CA HIS A 66 15.16 2.65 12.03
C HIS A 66 15.96 2.66 13.34
N GLU A 67 15.74 1.67 14.22
CA GLU A 67 16.69 1.41 15.28
C GLU A 67 17.99 1.17 14.53
N LYS A 68 18.96 2.07 14.72
CA LYS A 68 20.29 1.91 14.17
C LYS A 68 20.73 0.51 14.61
N CYS A 69 21.16 -0.33 13.67
CA CYS A 69 21.96 -1.49 14.03
C CYS A 69 23.10 -0.95 14.89
N ASN A 70 23.06 -1.24 16.20
CA ASN A 70 24.21 -1.02 17.05
C ASN A 70 25.28 -1.99 16.56
N GLU A 71 26.37 -1.40 16.07
CA GLU A 71 27.61 -2.06 15.65
C GLU A 71 28.30 -2.78 16.81
#